data_AF-A0A3B8RYH8-F1
#
_entry.id   AF-A0A3B8RYH8-F1
#
_cell.length_a   1.000
_cell.length_b   1.000
_cell.length_c   1.000
_cell.angle_alpha   90.00
_cell.angle_beta   90.00
_cell.angle_gamma   90.00
#
_symmetry.space_group_name_H-M   'P 1'
#
loop_
_entity.id
_entity.type
_entity.pdbx_description
1 polymer ?
#
loop_
_entity_poly.entity_id
_entity_poly.type
_entity_poly.pdbx_seq_one_letter_code
_entity_poly.pdbx_strand_id
1 'polypeptide(L)'
;MILTRLLTSARSIAFRWLSMACLALVIFGCASSVKPPLLDSASVFNDRSSRDKLMLDEILERNRHRDLRNTPKIVLMALTAAVKEQRWDIADNLLELIDPQQYRSDDLASYTLAVTQLLLHHKDYQTASAWLNSEQLTTAIPLMKADDQIGLSIARADVLHGLGYYPASAQERIFIESLLTTNKNQSANAKAIWQTLLKMPVEQLQAERSQSVDDAYTAWLELAVIHYTNQIDIAQQVEQVQDWLQRWPMHSAANHLPKSIKVLKKSAATRPEKIVALLPLSGPLSEAGKAVQEGLATAYFTALNEGWELPTITSYDTHQYSIEQLYAQATRDGADLIIGPLEKDKVSVLLTMPTDIPILALNYISDTPKLDDTAHVDTVSQDTNNAIANDTIRIMPAPLNIIQFGLAAEDEALQLANIARETNYRNAIIIQSSADWSKRASHVFSQQWTASGGTI
;
A
#
# COMPACT_ATOMS: atom_id res chain seq x y z
N MET A 1 -35.75 -23.73 1.16
CA MET A 1 -36.77 -22.72 1.54
C MET A 1 -36.14 -21.65 2.45
N ILE A 2 -35.01 -21.10 2.00
CA ILE A 2 -34.20 -20.07 2.67
C ILE A 2 -33.65 -19.19 1.53
N LEU A 3 -34.49 -18.37 0.92
CA LEU A 3 -34.10 -17.39 -0.12
C LEU A 3 -35.30 -16.49 -0.50
N THR A 4 -36.02 -15.99 0.51
CA THR A 4 -37.16 -15.06 0.33
C THR A 4 -37.26 -14.04 1.48
N ARG A 5 -36.13 -13.43 1.87
CA ARG A 5 -36.10 -12.24 2.74
C ARG A 5 -35.01 -11.26 2.30
N LEU A 6 -35.08 -10.74 1.08
CA LEU A 6 -34.12 -9.74 0.58
C LEU A 6 -34.74 -8.70 -0.39
N LEU A 7 -35.98 -8.25 -0.15
CA LEU A 7 -36.59 -7.19 -0.98
C LEU A 7 -37.18 -5.99 -0.23
N THR A 8 -36.91 -5.80 1.07
CA THR A 8 -37.57 -4.72 1.84
C THR A 8 -36.72 -3.88 2.81
N SER A 9 -35.39 -3.83 2.70
CA SER A 9 -34.58 -2.96 3.61
C SER A 9 -33.82 -1.80 2.94
N ALA A 10 -33.86 -1.62 1.62
CA ALA A 10 -33.06 -0.59 0.93
C ALA A 10 -33.78 0.76 0.69
N ARG A 11 -34.80 1.11 1.49
CA ARG A 11 -35.56 2.37 1.33
C ARG A 11 -35.85 3.07 2.65
N SER A 12 -34.82 3.46 3.43
CA SER A 12 -35.01 4.47 4.49
C SER A 12 -33.72 5.02 5.12
N ILE A 13 -32.69 5.40 4.36
CA ILE A 13 -31.54 6.15 4.95
C ILE A 13 -31.02 7.19 3.95
N ALA A 14 -31.90 8.03 3.41
CA ALA A 14 -31.52 9.12 2.53
C ALA A 14 -32.31 10.39 2.84
N PHE A 15 -32.12 10.95 4.04
CA PHE A 15 -32.29 12.38 4.28
C PHE A 15 -31.75 12.77 5.65
N ARG A 16 -31.02 13.89 5.69
CA ARG A 16 -30.48 14.65 6.85
C ARG A 16 -28.98 14.56 7.06
N TRP A 17 -28.26 15.37 6.29
CA TRP A 17 -26.98 15.95 6.71
C TRP A 17 -27.01 17.43 6.37
N LEU A 18 -27.19 18.27 7.39
CA LEU A 18 -26.82 19.68 7.32
C LEU A 18 -26.06 20.02 8.60
N SER A 19 -24.90 20.62 8.41
CA SER A 19 -24.09 21.35 9.39
C SER A 19 -23.36 20.53 10.46
N MET A 20 -22.05 20.35 10.26
CA MET A 20 -21.07 21.04 11.10
C MET A 20 -19.67 20.91 10.50
N ALA A 21 -19.11 22.05 10.12
CA ALA A 21 -17.68 22.20 9.87
C ALA A 21 -16.96 22.23 11.23
N CYS A 22 -16.08 21.26 11.47
CA CYS A 22 -15.03 21.39 12.47
C CYS A 22 -13.71 20.99 11.84
N LEU A 23 -12.81 21.97 11.82
CA LEU A 23 -11.43 21.89 11.38
C LEU A 23 -10.65 20.98 12.34
N ALA A 24 -10.32 19.77 11.92
CA ALA A 24 -9.37 18.90 12.60
C ALA A 24 -8.14 18.72 11.70
N LEU A 25 -7.02 19.29 12.12
CA LEU A 25 -5.70 19.02 11.55
C LEU A 25 -5.32 17.59 11.94
N VAL A 26 -5.61 16.64 11.06
CA VAL A 26 -5.15 15.25 11.17
C VAL A 26 -3.87 15.12 10.35
N ILE A 27 -2.80 14.71 11.01
CA ILE A 27 -1.56 14.26 10.35
C ILE A 27 -1.93 12.99 9.59
N PHE A 28 -2.26 13.12 8.30
CA PHE A 28 -2.44 11.98 7.41
C PHE A 28 -1.09 11.29 7.27
N GLY A 29 -0.91 10.18 7.98
CA GLY A 29 0.06 9.17 7.58
C GLY A 29 -0.23 8.77 6.14
N CYS A 30 0.77 8.88 5.27
CA CYS A 30 0.69 8.57 3.85
C CYS A 30 0.24 7.11 3.65
N ALA A 31 -1.06 6.88 3.64
CA ALA A 31 -1.65 5.64 3.17
C ALA A 31 -1.54 5.65 1.65
N SER A 32 -0.43 5.10 1.14
CA SER A 32 -0.28 4.75 -0.28
C SER A 32 -1.63 4.27 -0.84
N SER A 33 -2.12 4.94 -1.89
CA SER A 33 -3.45 4.68 -2.43
C SER A 33 -3.48 3.25 -2.97
N VAL A 34 -4.01 2.30 -2.19
CA VAL A 34 -4.23 0.94 -2.67
C VAL A 34 -5.25 1.04 -3.80
N LYS A 35 -4.83 0.67 -5.01
CA LYS A 35 -5.68 0.69 -6.20
C LYS A 35 -6.42 -0.64 -6.30
N PRO A 36 -7.74 -0.64 -6.50
CA PRO A 36 -8.46 -1.87 -6.83
C PRO A 36 -7.98 -2.45 -8.17
N PRO A 37 -8.19 -3.77 -8.42
CA PRO A 37 -8.86 -4.72 -7.54
C PRO A 37 -8.00 -5.13 -6.33
N LEU A 38 -8.60 -5.19 -5.14
CA LEU A 38 -7.90 -5.56 -3.90
C LEU A 38 -7.69 -7.07 -3.79
N LEU A 39 -8.53 -7.83 -4.49
CA LEU A 39 -8.40 -9.24 -4.75
C LEU A 39 -8.64 -9.46 -6.24
N ASP A 40 -7.69 -10.08 -6.92
CA ASP A 40 -7.89 -10.45 -8.32
C ASP A 40 -9.02 -11.49 -8.39
N SER A 41 -10.21 -11.07 -8.83
CA SER A 41 -11.34 -11.98 -9.04
C SER A 41 -10.99 -13.11 -10.03
N ALA A 42 -10.01 -12.90 -10.92
CA ALA A 42 -9.51 -13.93 -11.80
C ALA A 42 -8.76 -15.05 -11.06
N SER A 43 -8.23 -14.83 -9.84
CA SER A 43 -7.54 -15.86 -9.04
C SER A 43 -8.50 -16.85 -8.37
N VAL A 44 -9.78 -16.50 -8.23
CA VAL A 44 -10.85 -17.39 -7.76
C VAL A 44 -11.57 -18.04 -8.95
N PHE A 45 -11.60 -17.35 -10.09
CA PHE A 45 -12.27 -17.79 -11.32
C PHE A 45 -11.49 -18.83 -12.15
N ASN A 46 -10.15 -18.90 -12.03
CA ASN A 46 -9.28 -19.66 -12.95
C ASN A 46 -8.94 -21.11 -12.56
N ASP A 47 -9.65 -21.75 -11.64
CA ASP A 47 -9.52 -23.22 -11.49
C ASP A 47 -10.42 -24.00 -12.48
N ARG A 48 -10.94 -23.32 -13.51
CA ARG A 48 -11.45 -23.98 -14.72
C ARG A 48 -10.28 -24.60 -15.49
N SER A 49 -10.49 -25.82 -15.95
CA SER A 49 -9.51 -26.74 -16.54
C SER A 49 -8.45 -26.09 -17.45
N SER A 50 -7.26 -26.69 -17.47
CA SER A 50 -6.06 -26.36 -18.26
C SER A 50 -6.21 -25.95 -19.74
N ARG A 51 -7.41 -26.01 -20.34
CA ARG A 51 -7.71 -25.54 -21.70
C ARG A 51 -7.95 -24.02 -21.82
N ASP A 52 -8.30 -23.32 -20.73
CA ASP A 52 -8.56 -21.86 -20.73
C ASP A 52 -7.33 -21.01 -20.33
N LYS A 53 -6.13 -21.60 -20.32
CA LYS A 53 -4.86 -20.92 -20.03
C LYS A 53 -4.17 -20.33 -21.28
N LEU A 54 -4.89 -20.23 -22.40
CA LEU A 54 -4.34 -19.65 -23.62
C LEU A 54 -4.02 -18.17 -23.37
N MET A 55 -2.80 -17.76 -23.73
CA MET A 55 -2.42 -16.35 -23.70
C MET A 55 -3.18 -15.56 -24.76
N LEU A 56 -3.41 -14.27 -24.53
CA LEU A 56 -4.10 -13.38 -25.46
C LEU A 56 -3.51 -13.49 -26.87
N ASP A 57 -2.18 -13.41 -26.98
CA ASP A 57 -1.48 -13.44 -28.26
C ASP A 57 -1.74 -14.78 -29.00
N GLU A 58 -1.87 -15.89 -28.28
CA GLU A 58 -2.21 -17.20 -28.87
C GLU A 58 -3.67 -17.26 -29.34
N ILE A 59 -4.61 -16.67 -28.59
CA ILE A 59 -6.03 -16.57 -28.98
C ILE A 59 -6.15 -15.74 -30.26
N LEU A 60 -5.49 -14.59 -30.33
CA LEU A 60 -5.54 -13.71 -31.50
C LEU A 60 -4.88 -14.38 -32.72
N GLU A 61 -3.71 -14.99 -32.54
CA GLU A 61 -2.98 -15.63 -33.64
C GLU A 61 -3.75 -16.81 -34.25
N ARG A 62 -4.33 -17.68 -33.41
CA ARG A 62 -5.16 -18.81 -33.88
C ARG A 62 -6.40 -18.36 -34.66
N ASN A 63 -6.86 -17.12 -34.45
CA ASN A 63 -8.07 -16.59 -35.04
C ASN A 63 -7.81 -15.42 -36.02
N ARG A 64 -6.56 -15.18 -36.42
CA ARG A 64 -6.16 -14.05 -37.30
C ARG A 64 -6.90 -13.96 -38.63
N HIS A 65 -7.47 -15.06 -39.12
CA HIS A 65 -8.21 -15.13 -40.38
C HIS A 65 -9.73 -15.06 -40.20
N ARG A 66 -10.24 -14.94 -38.97
CA ARG A 66 -11.67 -14.84 -38.67
C ARG A 66 -12.06 -13.38 -38.48
N ASP A 67 -13.27 -13.04 -38.93
CA ASP A 67 -13.88 -11.75 -38.59
C ASP A 67 -14.42 -11.82 -37.14
N LEU A 68 -13.72 -11.13 -36.23
CA LEU A 68 -14.03 -11.14 -34.81
C LEU A 68 -15.43 -10.59 -34.50
N ARG A 69 -15.97 -9.69 -35.34
CA ARG A 69 -17.33 -9.11 -35.17
C ARG A 69 -18.43 -10.17 -35.20
N ASN A 70 -18.17 -11.31 -35.83
CA ASN A 70 -19.11 -12.41 -35.98
C ASN A 70 -18.79 -13.61 -35.06
N THR A 71 -17.86 -13.46 -34.11
CA THR A 71 -17.42 -14.54 -33.22
C THR A 71 -17.43 -14.14 -31.74
N PRO A 72 -18.61 -13.89 -31.14
CA PRO A 72 -18.73 -13.34 -29.78
C PRO A 72 -17.99 -14.17 -28.73
N LYS A 73 -17.99 -15.51 -28.83
CA LYS A 73 -17.23 -16.37 -27.91
C LYS A 73 -15.73 -16.16 -27.95
N ILE A 74 -15.15 -15.93 -29.15
CA ILE A 74 -13.71 -15.68 -29.28
C ILE A 74 -13.37 -14.30 -28.74
N VAL A 75 -14.22 -13.31 -29.02
CA VAL A 75 -14.05 -11.95 -28.48
C VAL A 75 -14.11 -11.96 -26.96
N LEU A 76 -15.06 -12.70 -26.36
CA LEU A 76 -15.14 -12.86 -24.91
C LEU A 76 -13.89 -13.55 -24.33
N MET A 77 -13.42 -14.65 -24.94
CA MET A 77 -12.17 -15.30 -24.52
C MET A 77 -10.96 -14.36 -24.59
N ALA A 78 -10.85 -13.59 -25.68
CA ALA A 78 -9.78 -12.61 -25.86
C ALA A 78 -9.90 -11.46 -24.84
N LEU A 79 -11.11 -10.96 -24.56
CA LEU A 79 -11.33 -9.91 -23.57
C LEU A 79 -10.93 -10.38 -22.17
N THR A 80 -11.37 -11.59 -21.77
CA THR A 80 -11.00 -12.17 -20.47
C THR A 80 -9.47 -12.36 -20.36
N ALA A 81 -8.81 -12.81 -21.43
CA ALA A 81 -7.35 -12.94 -21.45
C ALA A 81 -6.65 -11.57 -21.38
N ALA A 82 -7.10 -10.58 -22.16
CA ALA A 82 -6.53 -9.25 -22.20
C ALA A 82 -6.59 -8.55 -20.84
N VAL A 83 -7.73 -8.61 -20.16
CA VAL A 83 -7.89 -8.04 -18.82
C VAL A 83 -7.02 -8.75 -17.79
N LYS A 84 -6.97 -10.10 -17.83
CA LYS A 84 -6.11 -10.90 -16.96
C LYS A 84 -4.62 -10.59 -17.15
N GLU A 85 -4.20 -10.35 -18.39
CA GLU A 85 -2.83 -9.96 -18.76
C GLU A 85 -2.58 -8.45 -18.65
N GLN A 86 -3.58 -7.67 -18.21
CA GLN A 86 -3.51 -6.21 -18.06
C GLN A 86 -3.17 -5.48 -19.37
N ARG A 87 -3.61 -6.02 -20.51
CA ARG A 87 -3.48 -5.43 -21.84
C ARG A 87 -4.70 -4.52 -22.11
N TRP A 88 -4.79 -3.41 -21.37
CA TRP A 88 -5.98 -2.55 -21.29
C TRP A 88 -6.42 -1.99 -22.65
N ASP A 89 -5.49 -1.46 -23.44
CA ASP A 89 -5.80 -0.93 -24.79
C ASP A 89 -6.45 -1.99 -25.70
N ILE A 90 -6.04 -3.26 -25.56
CA ILE A 90 -6.62 -4.36 -26.34
C ILE A 90 -8.01 -4.72 -25.79
N ALA A 91 -8.16 -4.73 -24.47
CA ALA A 91 -9.44 -4.99 -23.82
C ALA A 91 -10.51 -3.95 -24.22
N ASP A 92 -10.15 -2.68 -24.32
CA ASP A 92 -11.05 -1.61 -24.79
C ASP A 92 -11.53 -1.86 -26.22
N ASN A 93 -10.60 -2.11 -27.14
CA ASN A 93 -10.92 -2.40 -28.54
C ASN A 93 -11.80 -3.66 -28.67
N LEU A 94 -11.59 -4.67 -27.83
CA LEU A 94 -12.40 -5.89 -27.82
C LEU A 94 -13.80 -5.65 -27.26
N LEU A 95 -13.95 -4.75 -26.29
CA LEU A 95 -15.25 -4.41 -25.70
C LEU A 95 -16.19 -3.77 -26.74
N GLU A 96 -15.66 -2.96 -27.66
CA GLU A 96 -16.45 -2.37 -28.76
C GLU A 96 -17.07 -3.41 -29.72
N LEU A 97 -16.51 -4.63 -29.74
CA LEU A 97 -16.97 -5.73 -30.60
C LEU A 97 -18.04 -6.60 -29.92
N ILE A 98 -18.37 -6.34 -28.66
CA ILE A 98 -19.27 -7.15 -27.86
C ILE A 98 -20.67 -6.52 -27.78
N ASP A 99 -21.69 -7.33 -28.06
CA ASP A 99 -23.08 -7.06 -27.67
C ASP A 99 -23.43 -7.80 -26.36
N PRO A 100 -23.64 -7.08 -25.23
CA PRO A 100 -23.91 -7.68 -23.92
C PRO A 100 -25.19 -8.53 -23.87
N GLN A 101 -26.14 -8.29 -24.77
CA GLN A 101 -27.43 -9.01 -24.79
C GLN A 101 -27.30 -10.45 -25.30
N GLN A 102 -26.15 -10.80 -25.90
CA GLN A 102 -25.94 -12.10 -26.52
C GLN A 102 -25.49 -13.18 -25.53
N TYR A 103 -24.98 -12.80 -24.35
CA TYR A 103 -24.46 -13.75 -23.37
C TYR A 103 -25.49 -14.16 -22.32
N ARG A 104 -25.45 -15.44 -21.94
CA ARG A 104 -26.29 -16.05 -20.91
C ARG A 104 -25.44 -16.95 -20.02
N SER A 105 -25.87 -17.18 -18.77
CA SER A 105 -25.24 -18.12 -17.82
C SER A 105 -23.73 -17.86 -17.64
N ASP A 106 -22.87 -18.87 -17.84
CA ASP A 106 -21.42 -18.80 -17.63
C ASP A 106 -20.71 -17.73 -18.50
N ASP A 107 -21.17 -17.55 -19.74
CA ASP A 107 -20.60 -16.54 -20.64
C ASP A 107 -20.90 -15.11 -20.11
N LEU A 108 -22.06 -14.92 -19.47
CA LEU A 108 -22.44 -13.65 -18.85
C LEU A 108 -21.60 -13.34 -17.60
N ALA A 109 -21.25 -14.37 -16.80
CA ALA A 109 -20.37 -14.20 -15.65
C ALA A 109 -18.95 -13.80 -16.10
N SER A 110 -18.40 -14.51 -17.09
CA SER A 110 -17.07 -14.23 -17.66
C SER A 110 -17.00 -12.81 -18.24
N TYR A 111 -18.04 -12.43 -18.99
CA TYR A 111 -18.17 -11.09 -19.56
C TYR A 111 -18.23 -10.03 -18.46
N THR A 112 -19.10 -10.24 -17.46
CA THR A 112 -19.28 -9.30 -16.35
C THR A 112 -17.98 -9.06 -15.60
N LEU A 113 -17.24 -10.11 -15.27
CA LEU A 113 -15.98 -9.98 -14.53
C LEU A 113 -14.94 -9.20 -15.33
N ALA A 114 -14.78 -9.51 -16.62
CA ALA A 114 -13.82 -8.82 -17.48
C ALA A 114 -14.17 -7.32 -17.63
N VAL A 115 -15.45 -7.01 -17.86
CA VAL A 115 -15.91 -5.62 -17.96
C VAL A 115 -15.76 -4.88 -16.63
N THR A 116 -16.12 -5.49 -15.50
CA THR A 116 -15.94 -4.85 -14.20
C THR A 116 -14.47 -4.57 -13.91
N GLN A 117 -13.56 -5.51 -14.23
CA GLN A 117 -12.12 -5.29 -14.06
C GLN A 117 -11.58 -4.15 -14.94
N LEU A 118 -12.04 -4.05 -16.20
CA LEU A 118 -11.71 -2.94 -17.09
C LEU A 118 -12.24 -1.59 -16.56
N LEU A 119 -13.49 -1.55 -16.10
CA LEU A 119 -14.07 -0.34 -15.51
C LEU A 119 -13.38 0.06 -14.19
N LEU A 120 -12.95 -0.91 -13.37
CA LEU A 120 -12.14 -0.66 -12.19
C LEU A 120 -10.78 -0.04 -12.56
N HIS A 121 -10.14 -0.51 -13.64
CA HIS A 121 -8.91 0.09 -14.16
C HIS A 121 -9.10 1.56 -14.56
N HIS A 122 -10.22 1.86 -15.23
CA HIS A 122 -10.62 3.23 -15.61
C HIS A 122 -11.12 4.08 -14.44
N LYS A 123 -11.29 3.48 -13.26
CA LYS A 123 -11.91 4.11 -12.08
C LYS A 123 -13.36 4.55 -12.33
N ASP A 124 -14.03 3.96 -13.32
CA ASP A 124 -15.45 4.18 -13.60
C ASP A 124 -16.30 3.26 -12.72
N TYR A 125 -16.29 3.56 -11.42
CA TYR A 125 -16.97 2.75 -10.42
C TYR A 125 -18.50 2.87 -10.52
N GLN A 126 -19.01 4.02 -11.00
CA GLN A 126 -20.43 4.22 -11.20
C GLN A 126 -20.98 3.30 -12.28
N THR A 127 -20.34 3.25 -13.45
CA THR A 127 -20.76 2.35 -14.54
C THR A 127 -20.62 0.88 -14.12
N ALA A 128 -19.53 0.53 -13.43
CA ALA A 128 -19.34 -0.83 -12.91
C ALA A 128 -20.46 -1.24 -11.95
N SER A 129 -20.86 -0.33 -11.05
CA SER A 129 -21.96 -0.55 -10.10
C SER A 129 -23.31 -0.68 -10.81
N ALA A 130 -23.58 0.17 -11.81
CA ALA A 130 -24.80 0.07 -12.60
C ALA A 130 -24.90 -1.28 -13.32
N TRP A 131 -23.80 -1.77 -13.90
CA TRP A 131 -23.72 -3.08 -14.55
C TRP A 131 -23.97 -4.23 -13.56
N LEU A 132 -23.29 -4.23 -12.41
CA LEU A 132 -23.40 -5.27 -11.39
C LEU A 132 -24.78 -5.34 -10.70
N ASN A 133 -25.57 -4.29 -10.84
CA ASN A 133 -26.94 -4.19 -10.31
C ASN A 133 -28.01 -4.22 -11.41
N SER A 134 -27.63 -4.56 -12.65
CA SER A 134 -28.58 -4.69 -13.76
C SER A 134 -29.58 -5.83 -13.53
N GLU A 135 -30.80 -5.68 -14.03
CA GLU A 135 -31.85 -6.72 -13.95
C GLU A 135 -31.40 -8.03 -14.63
N GLN A 136 -30.73 -7.92 -15.78
CA GLN A 136 -30.19 -9.07 -16.51
C GLN A 136 -29.22 -9.88 -15.64
N LEU A 137 -28.31 -9.22 -14.93
CA LEU A 137 -27.33 -9.93 -14.09
C LEU A 137 -27.96 -10.45 -12.80
N THR A 138 -28.74 -9.62 -12.11
CA THR A 138 -29.34 -9.98 -10.81
C THR A 138 -30.29 -11.18 -10.91
N THR A 139 -31.01 -11.33 -12.03
CA THR A 139 -31.84 -12.51 -12.31
C THR A 139 -31.03 -13.74 -12.70
N ALA A 140 -29.84 -13.57 -13.28
CA ALA A 140 -28.97 -14.66 -13.72
C ALA A 140 -28.10 -15.25 -12.60
N ILE A 141 -27.67 -14.44 -11.62
CA ILE A 141 -26.74 -14.86 -10.54
C ILE A 141 -27.16 -16.16 -9.83
N PRO A 142 -28.42 -16.35 -9.39
CA PRO A 142 -28.83 -17.58 -8.69
C PRO A 142 -28.71 -18.86 -9.53
N LEU A 143 -28.61 -18.72 -10.86
CA LEU A 143 -28.49 -19.82 -11.82
C LEU A 143 -27.04 -20.12 -12.20
N MET A 144 -26.08 -19.27 -11.79
CA MET A 144 -24.66 -19.44 -12.10
C MET A 144 -24.01 -20.47 -11.18
N LYS A 145 -22.82 -20.96 -11.56
CA LYS A 145 -21.99 -21.82 -10.70
C LYS A 145 -21.52 -21.07 -9.46
N ALA A 146 -21.25 -21.81 -8.38
CA ALA A 146 -20.78 -21.23 -7.12
C ALA A 146 -19.54 -20.32 -7.31
N ASP A 147 -18.55 -20.78 -8.08
CA ASP A 147 -17.32 -20.00 -8.33
C ASP A 147 -17.60 -18.68 -9.06
N ASP A 148 -18.57 -18.67 -9.98
CA ASP A 148 -18.98 -17.48 -10.71
C ASP A 148 -19.69 -16.50 -9.76
N GLN A 149 -20.56 -17.00 -8.88
CA GLN A 149 -21.22 -16.17 -7.87
C GLN A 149 -20.19 -15.55 -6.91
N ILE A 150 -19.20 -16.31 -6.45
CA ILE A 150 -18.12 -15.82 -5.60
C ILE A 150 -17.29 -14.76 -6.32
N GLY A 151 -16.91 -15.00 -7.58
CA GLY A 151 -16.16 -14.04 -8.39
C GLY A 151 -16.92 -12.71 -8.53
N LEU A 152 -18.23 -12.77 -8.78
CA LEU A 152 -19.08 -11.58 -8.89
C LEU A 152 -19.20 -10.82 -7.57
N SER A 153 -19.29 -11.52 -6.43
CA SER A 153 -19.26 -10.88 -5.11
C SER A 153 -17.93 -10.19 -4.81
N ILE A 154 -16.80 -10.78 -5.23
CA ILE A 154 -15.48 -10.12 -5.12
C ILE A 154 -15.45 -8.83 -5.95
N ALA A 155 -15.92 -8.89 -7.19
CA ALA A 155 -15.98 -7.72 -8.08
C ALA A 155 -16.90 -6.63 -7.52
N ARG A 156 -18.05 -7.01 -6.95
CA ARG A 156 -18.97 -6.11 -6.25
C ARG A 156 -18.29 -5.43 -5.06
N ALA A 157 -17.55 -6.18 -4.24
CA ALA A 157 -16.81 -5.59 -3.14
C ALA A 157 -15.75 -4.58 -3.60
N ASP A 158 -15.01 -4.87 -4.69
CA ASP A 158 -14.03 -3.92 -5.23
C ASP A 158 -14.67 -2.63 -5.78
N VAL A 159 -15.83 -2.74 -6.42
CA VAL A 159 -16.59 -1.57 -6.87
C VAL A 159 -17.12 -0.76 -5.69
N LEU A 160 -17.65 -1.42 -4.65
CA LEU A 160 -18.09 -0.75 -3.41
C LEU A 160 -16.93 -0.02 -2.72
N HIS A 161 -15.74 -0.64 -2.68
CA HIS A 161 -14.53 0.00 -2.18
C HIS A 161 -14.17 1.25 -3.00
N GLY A 162 -14.16 1.13 -4.34
CA GLY A 162 -13.87 2.26 -5.25
C GLY A 162 -14.86 3.42 -5.11
N LEU A 163 -16.12 3.14 -4.81
CA LEU A 163 -17.17 4.13 -4.53
C LEU A 163 -17.08 4.76 -3.13
N GLY A 164 -16.21 4.26 -2.25
CA GLY A 164 -16.11 4.72 -0.86
C GLY A 164 -17.15 4.10 0.09
N TYR A 165 -17.91 3.09 -0.36
CA TYR A 165 -18.85 2.35 0.47
C TYR A 165 -18.13 1.23 1.25
N TYR A 166 -17.19 1.63 2.12
CA TYR A 166 -16.29 0.71 2.82
C TYR A 166 -17.00 -0.31 3.73
N PRO A 167 -18.03 0.04 4.55
CA PRO A 167 -18.77 -0.95 5.32
C PRO A 167 -19.38 -2.05 4.45
N ALA A 168 -20.09 -1.66 3.39
CA ALA A 168 -20.72 -2.59 2.47
C ALA A 168 -19.69 -3.46 1.73
N SER A 169 -18.55 -2.88 1.34
CA SER A 169 -17.45 -3.64 0.74
C SER A 169 -16.86 -4.68 1.70
N ALA A 170 -16.68 -4.35 2.98
CA ALA A 170 -16.15 -5.28 3.97
C ALA A 170 -17.15 -6.42 4.25
N GLN A 171 -18.43 -6.09 4.42
CA GLN A 171 -19.50 -7.07 4.65
C GLN A 171 -19.66 -8.04 3.47
N GLU A 172 -19.61 -7.56 2.23
CA GLU A 172 -19.66 -8.42 1.03
C GLU A 172 -18.52 -9.45 1.03
N ARG A 173 -17.31 -9.03 1.44
CA ARG A 173 -16.13 -9.91 1.53
C ARG A 173 -16.21 -10.90 2.67
N ILE A 174 -16.77 -10.50 3.81
CA ILE A 174 -17.00 -11.37 4.97
C ILE A 174 -18.06 -12.42 4.62
N PHE A 175 -19.12 -12.03 3.93
CA PHE A 175 -20.19 -12.93 3.51
C PHE A 175 -19.68 -14.13 2.68
N ILE A 176 -18.75 -13.89 1.74
CA ILE A 176 -18.19 -14.95 0.88
C ILE A 176 -17.04 -15.73 1.52
N GLU A 177 -16.58 -15.35 2.70
CA GLU A 177 -15.33 -15.89 3.27
C GLU A 177 -15.37 -17.41 3.46
N SER A 178 -16.48 -17.93 3.98
CA SER A 178 -16.68 -19.38 4.19
C SER A 178 -16.75 -20.18 2.88
N LEU A 179 -16.96 -19.52 1.74
CA LEU A 179 -17.02 -20.11 0.41
C LEU A 179 -15.64 -20.22 -0.25
N LEU A 180 -14.64 -19.52 0.28
CA LEU A 180 -13.27 -19.57 -0.23
C LEU A 180 -12.56 -20.83 0.27
N THR A 181 -12.18 -21.72 -0.64
CA THR A 181 -11.64 -23.05 -0.29
C THR A 181 -10.13 -23.11 -0.18
N THR A 182 -9.39 -22.18 -0.81
CA THR A 182 -7.93 -22.18 -0.80
C THR A 182 -7.38 -21.18 0.22
N ASN A 183 -6.35 -21.59 0.96
CA ASN A 183 -5.63 -20.72 1.91
C ASN A 183 -5.11 -19.43 1.23
N LYS A 184 -4.74 -19.51 -0.05
CA LYS A 184 -4.34 -18.35 -0.85
C LYS A 184 -5.48 -17.33 -0.98
N ASN A 185 -6.68 -17.78 -1.37
CA ASN A 185 -7.82 -16.90 -1.57
C ASN A 185 -8.36 -16.36 -0.23
N GLN A 186 -8.39 -17.19 0.82
CA GLN A 186 -8.77 -16.77 2.17
C GLN A 186 -7.83 -15.68 2.69
N SER A 187 -6.51 -15.88 2.61
CA SER A 187 -5.53 -14.87 3.04
C SER A 187 -5.62 -13.59 2.22
N ALA A 188 -5.92 -13.68 0.92
CA ALA A 188 -6.04 -12.51 0.06
C ALA A 188 -7.35 -11.75 0.33
N ASN A 189 -8.46 -12.44 0.61
CA ASN A 189 -9.72 -11.82 1.04
C ASN A 189 -9.58 -11.13 2.40
N ALA A 190 -8.94 -11.77 3.37
CA ALA A 190 -8.64 -11.18 4.68
C ALA A 190 -7.81 -9.88 4.54
N LYS A 191 -6.83 -9.88 3.63
CA LYS A 191 -6.06 -8.67 3.30
C LYS A 191 -6.95 -7.56 2.72
N ALA A 192 -7.87 -7.90 1.81
CA ALA A 192 -8.76 -6.93 1.18
C ALA A 192 -9.80 -6.35 2.16
N ILE A 193 -10.34 -7.18 3.07
CA ILE A 193 -11.19 -6.73 4.19
C ILE A 193 -10.40 -5.71 5.02
N TRP A 194 -9.21 -6.09 5.48
CA TRP A 194 -8.37 -5.21 6.29
C TRP A 194 -8.08 -3.86 5.60
N GLN A 195 -7.65 -3.89 4.33
CA GLN A 195 -7.38 -2.67 3.57
C GLN A 195 -8.62 -1.78 3.39
N THR A 196 -9.81 -2.38 3.31
CA THR A 196 -11.09 -1.66 3.22
C THR A 196 -11.43 -0.99 4.55
N LEU A 197 -11.28 -1.71 5.68
CA LEU A 197 -11.55 -1.15 7.00
C LEU A 197 -10.63 0.02 7.32
N LEU A 198 -9.36 -0.04 6.91
CA LEU A 198 -8.39 1.03 7.11
C LEU A 198 -8.64 2.29 6.25
N LYS A 199 -9.71 2.31 5.44
CA LYS A 199 -10.18 3.53 4.78
C LYS A 199 -11.22 4.30 5.61
N MET A 200 -11.74 3.69 6.67
CA MET A 200 -12.71 4.34 7.55
C MET A 200 -12.01 5.06 8.70
N PRO A 201 -12.46 6.26 9.08
CA PRO A 201 -12.01 6.92 10.31
C PRO A 201 -12.44 6.10 11.54
N VAL A 202 -11.72 6.24 12.65
CA VAL A 202 -11.93 5.42 13.86
C VAL A 202 -13.34 5.61 14.45
N GLU A 203 -13.92 6.80 14.33
CA GLU A 203 -15.28 7.09 14.78
C GLU A 203 -16.31 6.29 13.98
N GLN A 204 -16.12 6.14 12.68
CA GLN A 204 -16.98 5.31 11.83
C GLN A 204 -16.82 3.82 12.19
N LEU A 205 -15.58 3.34 12.39
CA LEU A 205 -15.33 1.97 12.82
C LEU A 205 -16.03 1.65 14.15
N GLN A 206 -15.99 2.58 15.11
CA GLN A 206 -16.68 2.44 16.40
C GLN A 206 -18.20 2.48 16.24
N ALA A 207 -18.74 3.36 15.39
CA ALA A 207 -20.17 3.44 15.12
C ALA A 207 -20.69 2.14 14.49
N GLU A 208 -20.01 1.63 13.45
CA GLU A 208 -20.30 0.34 12.82
C GLU A 208 -20.25 -0.81 13.83
N ARG A 209 -19.22 -0.83 14.70
CA ARG A 209 -19.08 -1.87 15.74
C ARG A 209 -20.24 -1.86 16.72
N SER A 210 -20.73 -0.67 17.10
CA SER A 210 -21.85 -0.53 18.04
C SER A 210 -23.19 -0.98 17.47
N GLN A 211 -23.33 -0.98 16.14
CA GLN A 211 -24.55 -1.34 15.42
C GLN A 211 -24.51 -2.75 14.84
N SER A 212 -23.31 -3.34 14.74
CA SER A 212 -23.11 -4.66 14.16
C SER A 212 -23.83 -5.75 14.96
N VAL A 213 -24.46 -6.67 14.24
CA VAL A 213 -25.07 -7.90 14.79
C VAL A 213 -24.40 -9.16 14.24
N ASP A 214 -23.38 -9.00 13.39
CA ASP A 214 -22.59 -10.08 12.79
C ASP A 214 -21.27 -10.19 13.56
N ASP A 215 -21.03 -11.33 14.19
CA ASP A 215 -19.83 -11.60 14.98
C ASP A 215 -18.54 -11.49 14.14
N ALA A 216 -18.56 -11.93 12.88
CA ALA A 216 -17.38 -11.87 12.00
C ALA A 216 -17.05 -10.42 11.64
N TYR A 217 -18.07 -9.62 11.31
CA TYR A 217 -17.86 -8.19 11.06
C TYR A 217 -17.42 -7.45 12.32
N THR A 218 -18.01 -7.77 13.46
CA THR A 218 -17.66 -7.19 14.77
C THR A 218 -16.20 -7.46 15.12
N ALA A 219 -15.73 -8.70 14.96
CA ALA A 219 -14.35 -9.08 15.23
C ALA A 219 -13.36 -8.33 14.33
N TRP A 220 -13.66 -8.19 13.03
CA TRP A 220 -12.87 -7.38 12.10
C TRP A 220 -12.81 -5.90 12.48
N LEU A 221 -13.94 -5.31 12.88
CA LEU A 221 -14.02 -3.92 13.34
C LEU A 221 -13.25 -3.71 14.65
N GLU A 222 -13.33 -4.63 15.60
CA GLU A 222 -12.53 -4.58 16.84
C GLU A 222 -11.03 -4.52 16.54
N LEU A 223 -10.55 -5.40 15.65
CA LEU A 223 -9.14 -5.42 15.26
C LEU A 223 -8.73 -4.13 14.54
N ALA A 224 -9.61 -3.56 13.70
CA ALA A 224 -9.37 -2.29 13.02
C ALA A 224 -9.33 -1.11 14.00
N VAL A 225 -10.20 -1.08 15.01
CA VAL A 225 -10.16 -0.07 16.07
C VAL A 225 -8.83 -0.18 16.84
N ILE A 226 -8.39 -1.39 17.21
CA ILE A 226 -7.11 -1.61 17.90
C ILE A 226 -5.96 -1.00 17.09
N HIS A 227 -5.96 -1.10 15.76
CA HIS A 227 -4.91 -0.51 14.91
C HIS A 227 -4.81 1.02 15.00
N TYR A 228 -5.93 1.71 15.24
CA TYR A 228 -5.96 3.18 15.35
C TYR A 228 -5.79 3.68 16.80
N THR A 229 -6.11 2.86 17.79
CA THR A 229 -5.94 3.23 19.21
C THR A 229 -4.52 2.93 19.68
N ASN A 230 -4.02 3.75 20.63
CA ASN A 230 -2.77 3.52 21.33
C ASN A 230 -1.53 3.36 20.44
N GLN A 231 -1.49 4.06 19.29
CA GLN A 231 -0.34 4.00 18.37
C GLN A 231 0.99 4.43 19.00
N ILE A 232 0.93 5.16 20.11
CA ILE A 232 2.07 5.62 20.89
C ILE A 232 2.59 4.46 21.77
N ASP A 233 1.69 3.73 22.45
CA ASP A 233 2.03 2.57 23.29
C ASP A 233 1.86 1.23 22.55
N ILE A 234 2.93 0.81 21.87
CA ILE A 234 3.00 -0.45 21.13
C ILE A 234 2.75 -1.66 22.05
N ALA A 235 3.19 -1.62 23.32
CA ALA A 235 3.04 -2.75 24.23
C ALA A 235 1.57 -2.98 24.57
N GLN A 236 0.86 -1.90 24.94
CA GLN A 236 -0.58 -1.95 25.18
C GLN A 236 -1.35 -2.37 23.92
N GLN A 237 -0.96 -1.87 22.74
CA GLN A 237 -1.61 -2.26 21.49
C GLN A 237 -1.43 -3.77 21.21
N VAL A 238 -0.27 -4.33 21.51
CA VAL A 238 -0.01 -5.78 21.37
C VAL A 238 -0.81 -6.60 22.38
N GLU A 239 -0.95 -6.14 23.63
CA GLU A 239 -1.81 -6.77 24.63
C GLU A 239 -3.27 -6.82 24.15
N GLN A 240 -3.80 -5.72 23.62
CA GLN A 240 -5.15 -5.68 23.04
C GLN A 240 -5.33 -6.66 21.88
N VAL A 241 -4.31 -6.82 21.03
CA VAL A 241 -4.33 -7.84 19.97
C VAL A 241 -4.32 -9.26 20.54
N GLN A 242 -3.60 -9.50 21.64
CA GLN A 242 -3.59 -10.81 22.31
C GLN A 242 -4.95 -11.13 22.92
N ASP A 243 -5.58 -10.17 23.61
CA ASP A 243 -6.94 -10.31 24.14
C ASP A 243 -7.95 -10.58 23.04
N TRP A 244 -7.81 -9.88 21.91
CA TRP A 244 -8.65 -10.09 20.73
C TRP A 244 -8.47 -11.51 20.17
N LEU A 245 -7.22 -12.02 20.06
CA LEU A 245 -6.94 -13.38 19.61
C LEU A 245 -7.51 -14.45 20.55
N GLN A 246 -7.52 -14.21 21.86
CA GLN A 246 -8.14 -15.11 22.84
C GLN A 246 -9.66 -15.12 22.74
N ARG A 247 -10.27 -13.97 22.45
CA ARG A 247 -11.73 -13.84 22.27
C ARG A 247 -12.22 -14.44 20.94
N TRP A 248 -11.43 -14.32 19.88
CA TRP A 248 -11.79 -14.71 18.52
C TRP A 248 -10.84 -15.78 17.92
N PRO A 249 -10.59 -16.92 18.58
CA PRO A 249 -9.50 -17.83 18.21
C PRO A 249 -9.70 -18.50 16.84
N MET A 250 -10.95 -18.70 16.41
CA MET A 250 -11.30 -19.34 15.13
C MET A 250 -11.67 -18.33 14.03
N HIS A 251 -11.59 -17.04 14.32
CA HIS A 251 -11.95 -16.01 13.36
C HIS A 251 -10.94 -15.93 12.21
N SER A 252 -11.39 -15.57 11.01
CA SER A 252 -10.53 -15.52 9.83
C SER A 252 -9.36 -14.56 9.97
N ALA A 253 -9.58 -13.39 10.60
CA ALA A 253 -8.51 -12.46 10.91
C ALA A 253 -7.48 -13.02 11.91
N ALA A 254 -7.85 -13.99 12.76
CA ALA A 254 -6.89 -14.66 13.65
C ALA A 254 -6.01 -15.64 12.84
N ASN A 255 -6.62 -16.39 11.92
CA ASN A 255 -5.92 -17.33 11.02
C ASN A 255 -5.06 -16.61 9.96
N HIS A 256 -5.49 -15.43 9.51
CA HIS A 256 -4.85 -14.62 8.48
C HIS A 256 -4.53 -13.22 8.99
N LEU A 257 -3.81 -13.16 10.11
CA LEU A 257 -3.50 -11.90 10.78
C LEU A 257 -2.87 -10.88 9.82
N PRO A 258 -3.40 -9.63 9.75
CA PRO A 258 -2.89 -8.60 8.85
C PRO A 258 -1.40 -8.33 9.06
N LYS A 259 -0.70 -8.00 7.97
CA LYS A 259 0.75 -7.76 8.01
C LYS A 259 1.13 -6.65 9.00
N SER A 260 0.38 -5.56 9.07
CA SER A 260 0.62 -4.47 10.02
C SER A 260 0.57 -4.96 11.46
N ILE A 261 -0.39 -5.82 11.80
CA ILE A 261 -0.52 -6.41 13.14
C ILE A 261 0.59 -7.42 13.42
N LYS A 262 0.98 -8.25 12.44
CA LYS A 262 2.15 -9.14 12.57
C LYS A 262 3.43 -8.36 12.83
N VAL A 263 3.64 -7.26 12.10
CA VAL A 263 4.79 -6.37 12.29
C VAL A 263 4.73 -5.73 13.67
N LEU A 264 3.57 -5.21 14.10
CA LEU A 264 3.37 -4.66 15.44
C LEU A 264 3.79 -5.64 16.54
N LYS A 265 3.29 -6.87 16.50
CA LYS A 265 3.65 -7.93 17.47
C LYS A 265 5.14 -8.23 17.45
N LYS A 266 5.75 -8.29 16.26
CA LYS A 266 7.20 -8.51 16.12
C LYS A 266 7.99 -7.36 16.72
N SER A 267 7.61 -6.12 16.42
CA SER A 267 8.28 -4.91 16.92
C SER A 267 8.23 -4.81 18.45
N ALA A 268 7.10 -5.15 19.07
CA ALA A 268 7.00 -5.21 20.53
C ALA A 268 7.92 -6.28 21.13
N ALA A 269 8.01 -7.45 20.48
CA ALA A 269 8.86 -8.56 20.94
C ALA A 269 10.35 -8.33 20.71
N THR A 270 10.73 -7.47 19.76
CA THR A 270 12.12 -7.13 19.43
C THR A 270 12.45 -5.69 19.79
N ARG A 271 11.87 -5.16 20.87
CA ARG A 271 12.17 -3.82 21.36
C ARG A 271 13.62 -3.80 21.85
N PRO A 272 14.45 -2.81 21.45
CA PRO A 272 15.82 -2.71 21.93
C PRO A 272 15.82 -2.41 23.44
N GLU A 273 16.71 -3.05 24.19
CA GLU A 273 16.95 -2.78 25.61
C GLU A 273 18.13 -1.82 25.80
N LYS A 274 19.06 -1.80 24.85
CA LYS A 274 20.26 -0.97 24.84
C LYS A 274 20.38 -0.18 23.55
N ILE A 275 20.30 1.14 23.65
CA ILE A 275 20.46 2.07 22.54
C ILE A 275 21.78 2.82 22.71
N VAL A 276 22.56 2.88 21.63
CA VAL A 276 23.74 3.75 21.54
C VAL A 276 23.45 4.90 20.58
N ALA A 277 23.58 6.13 21.07
CA ALA A 277 23.45 7.35 20.27
C ALA A 277 24.84 7.84 19.85
N LEU A 278 25.13 7.81 18.54
CA LEU A 278 26.34 8.35 17.94
C LEU A 278 26.06 9.78 17.49
N LEU A 279 26.44 10.76 18.30
CA LEU A 279 26.11 12.17 18.09
C LEU A 279 27.37 13.04 18.16
N PRO A 280 27.47 14.12 17.37
CA PRO A 280 28.56 15.08 17.52
C PRO A 280 28.30 15.91 18.78
N LEU A 281 28.89 15.53 19.90
CA LEU A 281 28.71 16.22 21.19
C LEU A 281 29.76 17.31 21.40
N SER A 282 30.80 17.31 20.58
CA SER A 282 31.81 18.38 20.48
C SER A 282 32.08 18.76 19.02
N GLY A 283 32.93 19.78 18.82
CA GLY A 283 33.30 20.27 17.50
C GLY A 283 32.23 21.12 16.81
N PRO A 284 32.34 21.33 15.48
CA PRO A 284 31.51 22.29 14.75
C PRO A 284 30.01 21.98 14.72
N LEU A 285 29.64 20.70 14.89
CA LEU A 285 28.24 20.24 14.87
C LEU A 285 27.69 19.98 16.28
N SER A 286 28.39 20.43 17.34
CA SER A 286 28.01 20.16 18.73
C SER A 286 26.61 20.64 19.08
N GLU A 287 26.21 21.80 18.56
CA GLU A 287 24.87 22.36 18.83
C GLU A 287 23.77 21.45 18.26
N ALA A 288 23.97 20.92 17.05
CA ALA A 288 23.01 20.01 16.42
C ALA A 288 22.97 18.65 17.15
N GLY A 289 24.13 18.10 17.52
CA GLY A 289 24.19 16.83 18.26
C GLY A 289 23.59 16.91 19.65
N LYS A 290 23.83 18.01 20.38
CA LYS A 290 23.19 18.27 21.69
C LYS A 290 21.68 18.43 21.57
N ALA A 291 21.19 19.16 20.56
CA ALA A 291 19.75 19.29 20.33
C ALA A 291 19.07 17.92 20.10
N VAL A 292 19.71 17.03 19.34
CA VAL A 292 19.21 15.64 19.17
C VAL A 292 19.25 14.87 20.50
N GLN A 293 20.34 15.00 21.28
CA GLN A 293 20.48 14.36 22.59
C GLN A 293 19.39 14.84 23.57
N GLU A 294 19.11 16.14 23.61
CA GLU A 294 18.06 16.74 24.42
C GLU A 294 16.67 16.26 23.99
N GLY A 295 16.42 16.11 22.68
CA GLY A 295 15.18 15.54 22.17
C GLY A 295 14.98 14.08 22.62
N LEU A 296 16.04 13.26 22.52
CA LEU A 296 16.02 11.87 23.01
C LEU A 296 15.77 11.80 24.52
N ALA A 297 16.46 12.63 25.31
CA ALA A 297 16.27 12.69 26.76
C ALA A 297 14.84 13.14 27.11
N THR A 298 14.31 14.14 26.40
CA THR A 298 12.93 14.63 26.58
C THR A 298 11.93 13.50 26.35
N ALA A 299 12.02 12.81 25.21
CA ALA A 299 11.15 11.67 24.90
C ALA A 299 11.28 10.54 25.94
N TYR A 300 12.51 10.26 26.39
CA TYR A 300 12.78 9.27 27.43
C TYR A 300 12.05 9.60 28.75
N PHE A 301 12.19 10.83 29.25
CA PHE A 301 11.55 11.23 30.51
C PHE A 301 10.03 11.36 30.41
N THR A 302 9.49 11.76 29.24
CA THR A 302 8.05 11.73 28.99
C THR A 302 7.51 10.30 29.09
N ALA A 303 8.13 9.35 28.39
CA ALA A 303 7.71 7.95 28.44
C ALA A 303 7.90 7.33 29.84
N LEU A 304 8.93 7.74 30.59
CA LEU A 304 9.13 7.32 31.99
C LEU A 304 7.95 7.76 32.88
N ASN A 305 7.50 9.01 32.72
CA ASN A 305 6.36 9.54 33.47
C ASN A 305 5.04 8.87 33.10
N GLU A 306 4.93 8.32 31.89
CA GLU A 306 3.80 7.52 31.45
C GLU A 306 3.87 6.05 31.91
N GLY A 307 4.93 5.67 32.63
CA GLY A 307 5.08 4.33 33.21
C GLY A 307 5.62 3.27 32.24
N TRP A 308 6.24 3.68 31.14
CA TRP A 308 6.74 2.75 30.14
C TRP A 308 8.02 2.05 30.59
N GLU A 309 8.21 0.81 30.13
CA GLU A 309 9.52 0.16 30.17
C GLU A 309 10.45 0.83 29.15
N LEU A 310 11.63 1.28 29.59
CA LEU A 310 12.54 2.08 28.76
C LEU A 310 13.88 1.38 28.54
N PRO A 311 14.47 1.53 27.33
CA PRO A 311 15.83 1.07 27.07
C PRO A 311 16.85 1.94 27.80
N THR A 312 18.01 1.38 28.12
CA THR A 312 19.17 2.20 28.48
C THR A 312 19.71 2.92 27.24
N ILE A 313 19.97 4.22 27.36
CA ILE A 313 20.53 5.04 26.27
C ILE A 313 21.91 5.55 26.68
N THR A 314 22.93 5.25 25.88
CA THR A 314 24.30 5.76 26.06
C THR A 314 24.71 6.57 24.85
N SER A 315 25.33 7.73 25.03
CA SER A 315 25.78 8.59 23.92
C SER A 315 27.29 8.55 23.75
N TYR A 316 27.77 8.43 22.51
CA TYR A 316 29.19 8.57 22.15
C TYR A 316 29.40 9.78 21.25
N ASP A 317 30.44 10.56 21.58
CA ASP A 317 30.82 11.74 20.82
C ASP A 317 31.50 11.33 19.52
N THR A 318 30.80 11.53 18.41
CA THR A 318 31.33 11.20 17.09
C THR A 318 32.53 12.05 16.73
N HIS A 319 32.68 13.26 17.25
CA HIS A 319 33.80 14.14 16.85
C HIS A 319 35.17 13.64 17.33
N GLN A 320 35.22 12.80 18.37
CA GLN A 320 36.47 12.33 18.97
C GLN A 320 37.05 11.07 18.31
N TYR A 321 36.21 10.28 17.64
CA TYR A 321 36.58 8.95 17.13
C TYR A 321 36.02 8.69 15.73
N SER A 322 36.66 7.77 15.02
CA SER A 322 36.14 7.28 13.73
C SER A 322 34.84 6.48 13.92
N ILE A 323 34.00 6.41 12.89
CA ILE A 323 32.70 5.71 12.99
C ILE A 323 32.90 4.21 13.18
N GLU A 324 33.98 3.65 12.63
CA GLU A 324 34.38 2.25 12.77
C GLU A 324 34.71 1.91 14.23
N GLN A 325 35.45 2.79 14.91
CA GLN A 325 35.78 2.63 16.33
C GLN A 325 34.53 2.69 17.20
N LEU A 326 33.63 3.63 16.89
CA LEU A 326 32.39 3.82 17.64
C LEU A 326 31.41 2.66 17.43
N TYR A 327 31.29 2.15 16.21
CA TYR A 327 30.49 0.97 15.92
C TYR A 327 31.04 -0.27 16.63
N ALA A 328 32.37 -0.47 16.60
CA ALA A 328 33.01 -1.56 17.33
C ALA A 328 32.82 -1.44 18.84
N GLN A 329 32.82 -0.22 19.39
CA GLN A 329 32.53 0.04 20.78
C GLN A 329 31.07 -0.27 21.12
N ALA A 330 30.11 0.23 20.35
CA ALA A 330 28.69 -0.06 20.50
C ALA A 330 28.40 -1.58 20.47
N THR A 331 29.10 -2.31 19.59
CA THR A 331 29.02 -3.78 19.53
C THR A 331 29.51 -4.44 20.82
N ARG A 332 30.65 -3.99 21.37
CA ARG A 332 31.19 -4.50 22.65
C ARG A 332 30.27 -4.23 23.83
N ASP A 333 29.59 -3.08 23.82
CA ASP A 333 28.66 -2.68 24.90
C ASP A 333 27.29 -3.39 24.78
N GLY A 334 27.10 -4.15 23.71
CA GLY A 334 25.90 -4.93 23.43
C GLY A 334 24.73 -4.05 23.02
N ALA A 335 24.96 -3.06 22.16
CA ALA A 335 23.88 -2.24 21.62
C ALA A 335 22.93 -3.07 20.75
N ASP A 336 21.63 -2.92 20.99
CA ASP A 336 20.55 -3.52 20.19
C ASP A 336 20.10 -2.60 19.05
N LEU A 337 20.34 -1.29 19.20
CA LEU A 337 20.03 -0.26 18.22
C LEU A 337 21.06 0.87 18.31
N ILE A 338 21.48 1.36 17.16
CA ILE A 338 22.30 2.57 17.06
C ILE A 338 21.46 3.71 16.46
N ILE A 339 21.50 4.89 17.08
CA ILE A 339 20.91 6.13 16.53
C ILE A 339 22.05 7.07 16.16
N GLY A 340 22.12 7.50 14.90
CA GLY A 340 23.23 8.26 14.33
C GLY A 340 24.10 7.43 13.37
N PRO A 341 25.14 8.02 12.78
CA PRO A 341 25.64 9.38 13.01
C PRO A 341 24.79 10.46 12.33
N LEU A 342 25.07 11.73 12.65
CA LEU A 342 24.43 12.90 12.03
C LEU A 342 25.25 13.43 10.83
N GLU A 343 26.57 13.27 10.89
CA GLU A 343 27.50 13.82 9.91
C GLU A 343 27.52 12.98 8.63
N LYS A 344 27.38 13.64 7.46
CA LYS A 344 27.24 12.96 6.16
C LYS A 344 28.45 12.11 5.79
N ASP A 345 29.65 12.58 6.13
CA ASP A 345 30.90 11.85 5.92
C ASP A 345 30.89 10.53 6.72
N LYS A 346 30.42 10.53 7.97
CA LYS A 346 30.32 9.31 8.78
C LYS A 346 29.21 8.38 8.31
N VAL A 347 28.08 8.93 7.87
CA VAL A 347 27.03 8.12 7.21
C VAL A 347 27.61 7.44 5.97
N SER A 348 28.46 8.13 5.19
CA SER A 348 29.10 7.55 3.99
C SER A 348 29.99 6.36 4.29
N VAL A 349 30.81 6.47 5.33
CA VAL A 349 31.64 5.36 5.77
C VAL A 349 30.76 4.23 6.30
N LEU A 350 29.77 4.55 7.14
CA LEU A 350 28.89 3.56 7.76
C LEU A 350 28.15 2.69 6.73
N LEU A 351 27.67 3.26 5.63
CA LEU A 351 26.97 2.50 4.58
C LEU A 351 27.85 1.51 3.83
N THR A 352 29.17 1.67 3.89
CA THR A 352 30.14 0.72 3.29
C THR A 352 30.55 -0.40 4.23
N MET A 353 30.17 -0.32 5.51
CA MET A 353 30.56 -1.28 6.54
C MET A 353 29.58 -2.46 6.61
N PRO A 354 30.05 -3.67 6.94
CA PRO A 354 29.17 -4.75 7.37
C PRO A 354 28.63 -4.44 8.78
N THR A 355 27.32 -4.30 8.89
CA THR A 355 26.65 -3.96 10.17
C THR A 355 25.58 -5.00 10.52
N ASP A 356 25.67 -5.55 11.73
CA ASP A 356 24.75 -6.55 12.28
C ASP A 356 23.72 -5.93 13.24
N ILE A 357 24.04 -4.76 13.81
CA ILE A 357 23.14 -3.99 14.68
C ILE A 357 22.26 -3.11 13.79
N PRO A 358 20.94 -3.04 14.02
CA PRO A 358 20.07 -2.05 13.40
C PRO A 358 20.57 -0.62 13.65
N ILE A 359 20.61 0.21 12.61
CA ILE A 359 21.08 1.60 12.70
C ILE A 359 20.06 2.54 12.09
N LEU A 360 19.70 3.60 12.84
CA LEU A 360 18.96 4.75 12.36
C LEU A 360 19.95 5.91 12.14
N ALA A 361 20.53 6.00 10.95
CA ALA A 361 21.41 7.11 10.58
C ALA A 361 20.60 8.40 10.49
N LEU A 362 21.10 9.50 11.05
CA LEU A 362 20.34 10.76 11.15
C LEU A 362 20.54 11.70 9.95
N ASN A 363 20.97 11.13 8.82
CA ASN A 363 21.19 11.86 7.57
C ASN A 363 21.15 10.90 6.38
N TYR A 364 20.99 11.45 5.18
CA TYR A 364 21.03 10.70 3.93
C TYR A 364 22.28 11.05 3.11
N ILE A 365 22.65 10.11 2.24
CA ILE A 365 23.57 10.38 1.15
C ILE A 365 22.76 10.47 -0.13
N SER A 366 22.70 11.68 -0.66
CA SER A 366 22.02 11.94 -1.92
C SER A 366 22.91 11.45 -3.06
N ASP A 367 22.84 10.18 -3.43
CA ASP A 367 23.21 9.76 -4.78
C ASP A 367 22.10 10.20 -5.73
N THR A 368 22.08 11.48 -6.05
CA THR A 368 21.49 11.93 -7.32
C THR A 368 22.64 11.92 -8.32
N PRO A 369 22.64 11.03 -9.32
CA PRO A 369 23.63 11.10 -10.38
C PRO A 369 23.54 12.49 -11.00
N LYS A 370 24.64 13.25 -10.95
CA LYS A 370 24.80 14.41 -11.82
C LYS A 370 24.80 13.85 -13.25
N LEU A 371 23.71 14.04 -13.97
CA LEU A 371 23.75 13.99 -15.42
C LEU A 371 24.55 15.22 -15.85
N ASP A 372 25.87 15.05 -16.04
CA ASP A 372 26.67 16.03 -16.73
C ASP A 372 26.22 16.09 -18.20
N ASP A 373 25.46 17.14 -18.52
CA ASP A 373 25.24 17.62 -19.88
C ASP A 373 26.59 18.08 -20.47
N THR A 374 27.44 17.16 -20.92
CA THR A 374 28.47 17.42 -21.95
C THR A 374 29.04 16.10 -22.49
N ALA A 375 28.32 15.47 -23.42
CA ALA A 375 28.95 14.54 -24.36
C ALA A 375 28.59 14.96 -25.79
N HIS A 376 29.53 15.69 -26.38
CA HIS A 376 29.56 15.96 -27.81
C HIS A 376 29.58 14.64 -28.60
N VAL A 377 28.82 14.67 -29.69
CA VAL A 377 28.83 13.73 -30.82
C VAL A 377 30.26 13.47 -31.30
N ASP A 378 30.62 12.20 -31.54
CA ASP A 378 31.35 11.80 -32.75
C ASP A 378 31.24 10.29 -33.07
N THR A 379 30.61 10.03 -34.21
CA THR A 379 30.74 8.98 -35.24
C THR A 379 31.39 7.58 -35.02
N VAL A 380 30.60 6.57 -35.44
CA VAL A 380 30.89 5.38 -36.29
C VAL A 380 31.92 4.33 -35.81
N SER A 381 31.43 3.10 -35.56
CA SER A 381 31.76 1.88 -36.34
C SER A 381 30.99 0.65 -35.86
N GLN A 382 30.55 -0.15 -36.83
CA GLN A 382 29.83 -1.41 -36.68
C GLN A 382 30.74 -2.58 -36.28
N ASP A 383 30.08 -3.62 -35.79
CA ASP A 383 30.41 -5.05 -35.89
C ASP A 383 31.12 -5.79 -34.73
N THR A 384 30.43 -6.89 -34.36
CA THR A 384 30.85 -8.13 -33.70
C THR A 384 30.91 -8.23 -32.17
N ASN A 385 29.91 -8.94 -31.64
CA ASN A 385 30.01 -10.01 -30.64
C ASN A 385 31.00 -9.82 -29.47
N ASN A 386 30.54 -9.14 -28.42
CA ASN A 386 30.79 -9.52 -27.04
C ASN A 386 29.76 -8.84 -26.13
N ALA A 387 28.61 -9.49 -25.89
CA ALA A 387 27.69 -9.08 -24.84
C ALA A 387 28.20 -9.61 -23.49
N ILE A 388 29.35 -9.09 -23.05
CA ILE A 388 29.80 -9.14 -21.67
C ILE A 388 30.36 -7.74 -21.36
N ALA A 389 29.91 -7.19 -20.23
CA ALA A 389 30.23 -5.87 -19.67
C ALA A 389 29.43 -4.69 -20.26
N ASN A 390 28.33 -4.35 -19.57
CA ASN A 390 28.17 -3.05 -18.90
C ASN A 390 26.77 -2.98 -18.26
N ASP A 391 26.56 -3.80 -17.23
CA ASP A 391 25.44 -3.61 -16.29
C ASP A 391 25.93 -3.88 -14.87
N THR A 392 26.85 -3.01 -14.43
CA THR A 392 27.37 -3.05 -13.07
C THR A 392 27.35 -1.66 -12.46
N ILE A 393 26.18 -1.03 -12.47
CA ILE A 393 25.85 -0.13 -11.36
C ILE A 393 25.38 -1.04 -10.23
N ARG A 394 26.35 -1.51 -9.45
CA ARG A 394 26.12 -2.13 -8.17
C ARG A 394 25.64 -1.01 -7.24
N ILE A 395 24.35 -0.66 -7.31
CA ILE A 395 23.68 -0.02 -6.19
C ILE A 395 23.80 -1.07 -5.09
N MET A 396 24.81 -0.94 -4.22
CA MET A 396 24.78 -1.70 -2.98
C MET A 396 23.54 -1.17 -2.26
N PRO A 397 22.48 -1.98 -2.07
CA PRO A 397 21.47 -1.57 -1.10
C PRO A 397 22.24 -1.33 0.19
N ALA A 398 21.93 -0.24 0.91
CA ALA A 398 22.37 -0.11 2.29
C ALA A 398 22.22 -1.49 2.96
N PRO A 399 23.18 -1.95 3.78
CA PRO A 399 23.02 -3.18 4.53
C PRO A 399 21.59 -3.20 5.09
N LEU A 400 20.86 -4.31 4.96
CA LEU A 400 19.42 -4.43 5.33
C LEU A 400 19.07 -3.90 6.73
N ASN A 401 20.09 -3.61 7.54
CA ASN A 401 20.05 -3.14 8.92
C ASN A 401 20.25 -1.61 9.08
N ILE A 402 20.50 -0.82 8.02
CA ILE A 402 20.66 0.64 8.12
C ILE A 402 19.48 1.37 7.49
N ILE A 403 18.76 2.14 8.30
CA ILE A 403 17.72 3.07 7.90
C ILE A 403 18.30 4.48 7.99
N GLN A 404 18.16 5.25 6.93
CA GLN A 404 18.53 6.66 6.92
C GLN A 404 17.28 7.50 7.25
N PHE A 405 17.43 8.49 8.11
CA PHE A 405 16.39 9.40 8.56
C PHE A 405 16.99 10.80 8.74
N GLY A 406 16.81 11.66 7.75
CA GLY A 406 17.29 13.03 7.75
C GLY A 406 16.14 14.03 7.63
N LEU A 407 16.38 15.26 8.10
CA LEU A 407 15.51 16.40 7.86
C LEU A 407 15.89 17.08 6.54
N ALA A 408 15.75 16.34 5.44
CA ALA A 408 16.07 16.83 4.10
C ALA A 408 14.96 17.74 3.59
N ALA A 409 15.32 18.93 3.09
CA ALA A 409 14.36 19.85 2.48
C ALA A 409 13.65 19.23 1.25
N GLU A 410 14.31 18.26 0.63
CA GLU A 410 13.78 17.42 -0.45
C GLU A 410 12.55 16.60 -0.01
N ASP A 411 12.56 16.05 1.22
CA ASP A 411 11.45 15.25 1.75
C ASP A 411 10.24 16.15 2.04
N GLU A 412 10.47 17.34 2.62
CA GLU A 412 9.43 18.35 2.83
C GLU A 412 8.82 18.83 1.50
N ALA A 413 9.66 19.05 0.50
CA ALA A 413 9.22 19.43 -0.85
C ALA A 413 8.35 18.36 -1.50
N LEU A 414 8.74 17.08 -1.39
CA LEU A 414 7.94 15.95 -1.86
C LEU A 414 6.60 15.87 -1.13
N GLN A 415 6.62 15.99 0.19
CA GLN A 415 5.41 15.94 1.02
C GLN A 415 4.45 17.09 0.67
N LEU A 416 4.97 18.31 0.50
CA LEU A 416 4.19 19.48 0.12
C LEU A 416 3.52 19.29 -1.25
N ALA A 417 4.26 18.75 -2.23
CA ALA A 417 3.71 18.45 -3.55
C ALA A 417 2.53 17.46 -3.47
N ASN A 418 2.68 16.40 -2.67
CA ASN A 418 1.63 15.40 -2.47
C ASN A 418 0.38 16.00 -1.80
N ILE A 419 0.56 16.68 -0.66
CA ILE A 419 -0.55 17.30 0.08
C ILE A 419 -1.29 18.31 -0.80
N ALA A 420 -0.56 19.13 -1.56
CA ALA A 420 -1.17 20.11 -2.44
C ALA A 420 -1.97 19.45 -3.58
N ARG A 421 -1.51 18.33 -4.15
CA ARG A 421 -2.27 17.58 -5.17
C ARG A 421 -3.50 16.89 -4.59
N GLU A 422 -3.39 16.31 -3.40
CA GLU A 422 -4.53 15.71 -2.68
C GLU A 422 -5.59 16.77 -2.35
N THR A 423 -5.17 18.01 -2.08
CA THR A 423 -6.05 19.18 -1.92
C THR A 423 -6.54 19.77 -3.25
N ASN A 424 -6.30 19.07 -4.37
CA ASN A 424 -6.76 19.40 -5.73
C ASN A 424 -6.20 20.71 -6.34
N TYR A 425 -5.08 21.24 -5.81
CA TYR A 425 -4.35 22.34 -6.47
C TYR A 425 -3.74 21.88 -7.80
N ARG A 426 -3.75 22.76 -8.82
CA ARG A 426 -3.36 22.42 -10.21
C ARG A 426 -2.13 23.15 -10.72
N ASN A 427 -1.90 24.37 -10.22
CA ASN A 427 -0.78 25.23 -10.61
C ASN A 427 0.07 25.55 -9.38
N ALA A 428 1.39 25.62 -9.53
CA ALA A 428 2.31 25.92 -8.42
C ALA A 428 3.39 26.92 -8.87
N ILE A 429 3.64 27.96 -8.09
CA ILE A 429 4.80 28.86 -8.30
C ILE A 429 5.90 28.44 -7.34
N ILE A 430 7.11 28.22 -7.86
CA ILE A 430 8.27 27.85 -7.04
C ILE A 430 9.21 29.05 -6.91
N ILE A 431 9.46 29.47 -5.67
CA ILE A 431 10.44 30.52 -5.35
C ILE A 431 11.66 29.82 -4.75
N GLN A 432 12.76 29.82 -5.48
CA GLN A 432 14.02 29.19 -5.06
C GLN A 432 15.12 30.23 -4.81
N SER A 433 16.04 29.92 -3.89
CA SER A 433 17.27 30.69 -3.70
C SER A 433 18.42 30.10 -4.53
N SER A 434 19.58 30.75 -4.52
CA SER A 434 20.79 30.24 -5.20
C SER A 434 21.48 29.09 -4.45
N ALA A 435 21.06 28.79 -3.21
CA ALA A 435 21.65 27.73 -2.39
C ALA A 435 21.35 26.34 -2.95
N ASP A 436 22.32 25.42 -2.89
CA ASP A 436 22.20 24.11 -3.53
C ASP A 436 21.06 23.24 -2.95
N TRP A 437 20.83 23.30 -1.64
CA TRP A 437 19.68 22.60 -1.02
C TRP A 437 18.35 23.12 -1.55
N SER A 438 18.24 24.43 -1.81
CA SER A 438 17.01 25.07 -2.31
C SER A 438 16.73 24.64 -3.75
N LYS A 439 17.79 24.53 -4.58
CA LYS A 439 17.67 23.98 -5.94
C LYS A 439 17.23 22.52 -5.94
N ARG A 440 17.81 21.68 -5.06
CA ARG A 440 17.43 20.25 -4.97
C ARG A 440 15.99 20.07 -4.50
N ALA A 441 15.57 20.77 -3.45
CA ALA A 441 14.18 20.75 -2.98
C ALA A 441 13.21 21.21 -4.08
N SER A 442 13.54 22.30 -4.79
CA SER A 442 12.74 22.81 -5.92
C SER A 442 12.63 21.80 -7.06
N HIS A 443 13.71 21.09 -7.35
CA HIS A 443 13.72 20.04 -8.37
C HIS A 443 12.82 18.85 -7.98
N VAL A 444 12.93 18.37 -6.73
CA VAL A 444 12.10 17.27 -6.20
C VAL A 444 10.62 17.65 -6.22
N PHE A 445 10.27 18.86 -5.76
CA PHE A 445 8.90 19.37 -5.86
C PHE A 445 8.43 19.35 -7.32
N SER A 446 9.24 19.90 -8.24
CA SER A 446 8.87 20.04 -9.65
C SER A 446 8.58 18.70 -10.31
N GLN A 447 9.44 17.70 -10.07
CA GLN A 447 9.29 16.35 -10.58
C GLN A 447 7.99 15.71 -10.07
N GLN A 448 7.75 15.76 -8.75
CA GLN A 448 6.55 15.16 -8.19
C GLN A 448 5.27 15.86 -8.67
N TRP A 449 5.31 17.19 -8.76
CA TRP A 449 4.17 18.00 -9.18
C TRP A 449 3.75 17.69 -10.62
N THR A 450 4.72 17.67 -11.54
CA THR A 450 4.49 17.37 -12.96
C THR A 450 4.08 15.91 -13.17
N ALA A 451 4.73 14.96 -12.49
CA ALA A 451 4.34 13.54 -12.53
C ALA A 451 2.89 13.31 -12.06
N SER A 452 2.41 14.17 -11.16
CA SER A 452 1.02 14.16 -10.65
C SER A 452 0.03 14.94 -11.53
N GLY A 453 0.46 15.39 -12.72
CA GLY A 453 -0.35 16.16 -13.68
C GLY A 453 -0.56 17.63 -13.30
N GLY A 454 0.28 18.19 -12.42
CA GLY A 454 0.29 19.60 -12.09
C GLY A 454 1.16 20.43 -13.04
N THR A 455 0.86 21.72 -13.16
CA THR A 455 1.62 22.69 -13.95
C THR A 455 2.40 23.62 -13.03
N ILE A 456 3.62 24.00 -13.41
CA ILE A 456 4.47 24.94 -12.66
C ILE A 456 4.46 26.28 -13.39
#